data_AF-A0A5K7WX52-F1
#
_entry.id   AF-A0A5K7WX52-F1
#
_cell.length_a   1.000
_cell.length_b   1.000
_cell.length_c   1.000
_cell.angle_alpha   90.00
_cell.angle_beta   90.00
_cell.angle_gamma   90.00
#
_symmetry.space_group_name_H-M   'P 1'
#
loop_
_entity.id
_entity.type
_entity.pdbx_description
1 polymer ?
#
loop_
_entity_poly.entity_id
_entity_poly.type
_entity_poly.pdbx_seq_one_letter_code
_entity_poly.pdbx_strand_id
1 'polypeptide(L)'
;MNVSQYCNHIIYKWGDLICLYGTYKWVKVINTDQMHHIVKVDACIASEIKFLNDMGVVTLSCCCGHGKRNSHVLISIRSVKVAERLGYNCKMYYYGDGSCHGTYLMDLKTGCKNKKECKEWHRRHGLPCKEYLDVISI
;
A
#
# COMPACT_ATOMS: atom_id res chain seq x y z
N MET A 1 -1.74 22.13 -17.83
CA MET A 1 -0.98 21.91 -16.57
C MET A 1 -0.22 20.60 -16.71
N ASN A 2 1.09 20.60 -16.48
CA ASN A 2 2.00 19.52 -16.89
C ASN A 2 2.12 18.46 -15.77
N VAL A 3 1.81 17.20 -16.08
CA VAL A 3 1.73 16.08 -15.12
C VAL A 3 3.09 15.83 -14.41
N SER A 4 4.21 16.15 -15.07
CA SER A 4 5.55 15.90 -14.52
C SER A 4 5.91 16.79 -13.32
N GLN A 5 5.28 17.96 -13.16
CA GLN A 5 5.58 18.89 -12.07
C GLN A 5 4.92 18.47 -10.73
N TYR A 6 3.79 17.76 -10.79
CA TYR A 6 3.14 17.17 -9.60
C TYR A 6 3.88 15.93 -9.07
N CYS A 7 4.40 15.09 -9.96
CA CYS A 7 5.10 13.86 -9.57
C CYS A 7 6.34 14.13 -8.71
N ASN A 8 7.13 15.15 -9.03
CA ASN A 8 8.35 15.46 -8.28
C ASN A 8 8.08 16.14 -6.94
N HIS A 9 7.01 16.92 -6.80
CA HIS A 9 6.72 17.62 -5.54
C HIS A 9 6.01 16.72 -4.51
N ILE A 10 5.29 15.69 -4.97
CA ILE A 10 4.60 14.74 -4.10
C ILE A 10 5.58 13.73 -3.48
N ILE A 11 6.62 13.29 -4.20
CA ILE A 11 7.61 12.31 -3.69
C ILE A 11 8.33 12.78 -2.40
N TYR A 12 8.58 14.09 -2.24
CA TYR A 12 9.30 14.63 -1.09
C TYR A 12 8.44 15.03 0.12
N LYS A 13 7.10 14.90 0.04
CA LYS A 13 6.20 15.17 1.19
C LYS A 13 5.70 13.92 1.91
N TRP A 14 6.04 12.71 1.46
CA TRP A 14 5.76 11.46 2.18
C TRP A 14 6.87 11.17 3.21
N GLY A 15 7.10 12.11 4.12
CA GLY A 15 8.13 12.04 5.15
C GLY A 15 8.02 10.88 6.15
N ASP A 16 6.99 10.03 6.03
CA ASP A 16 6.72 8.94 6.97
C ASP A 16 6.97 7.58 6.31
N LEU A 17 8.24 7.30 5.98
CA LEU A 17 8.81 5.97 5.67
C LEU A 17 8.81 5.04 6.91
N ILE A 18 7.73 5.07 7.67
CA ILE A 18 7.74 4.74 9.08
C ILE A 18 6.75 3.61 9.31
N CYS A 19 7.23 2.49 9.82
CA CYS A 19 6.38 1.36 10.17
C CYS A 19 5.51 1.71 11.37
N LEU A 20 4.20 1.68 11.19
CA LEU A 20 3.24 1.92 12.26
C LEU A 20 2.53 0.61 12.64
N TYR A 21 3.31 -0.45 12.87
CA TYR A 21 2.76 -1.79 13.08
C TYR A 21 1.76 -1.82 14.24
N GLY A 22 0.63 -2.49 14.03
CA GLY A 22 -0.46 -2.56 15.01
C GLY A 22 -1.30 -1.28 15.11
N THR A 23 -1.01 -0.25 14.32
CA THR A 23 -1.88 0.92 14.17
C THR A 23 -2.45 0.97 12.75
N TYR A 24 -3.63 1.55 12.64
CA TYR A 24 -4.39 1.52 11.40
C TYR A 24 -5.10 2.83 11.17
N LYS A 25 -5.35 3.13 9.90
CA LYS A 25 -6.23 4.22 9.49
C LYS A 25 -7.37 3.65 8.66
N TRP A 26 -8.54 4.27 8.79
CA TRP A 26 -9.69 3.97 7.96
C TRP A 26 -9.56 4.71 6.64
N VAL A 27 -9.54 3.97 5.54
CA VAL A 27 -9.38 4.51 4.19
C VAL A 27 -10.63 4.22 3.38
N LYS A 28 -11.14 5.26 2.70
CA LYS A 28 -12.23 5.10 1.73
C LYS A 28 -11.66 4.48 0.45
N VAL A 29 -12.21 3.34 0.05
CA VAL A 29 -11.81 2.57 -1.12
C VAL A 29 -12.90 2.64 -2.19
N ILE A 30 -12.48 2.69 -3.46
CA ILE A 30 -13.38 2.94 -4.60
C ILE A 30 -13.74 1.67 -5.39
N ASN A 31 -13.38 0.48 -4.91
CA ASN A 31 -13.80 -0.77 -5.53
C ASN A 31 -15.34 -0.90 -5.41
N THR A 32 -16.01 -1.01 -6.57
CA THR A 32 -17.47 -1.12 -6.69
C THR A 32 -17.99 -2.50 -6.32
N ASP A 33 -17.12 -3.51 -6.38
CA ASP A 33 -17.50 -4.92 -6.25
C ASP A 33 -17.40 -5.41 -4.79
N GLN A 34 -17.02 -4.54 -3.86
CA GLN A 34 -16.97 -4.85 -2.42
C GLN A 34 -18.13 -4.20 -1.67
N MET A 35 -18.56 -4.85 -0.58
CA MET A 35 -19.63 -4.33 0.30
C MET A 35 -19.18 -3.17 1.20
N HIS A 36 -17.90 -3.14 1.59
CA HIS A 36 -17.36 -2.14 2.52
C HIS A 36 -16.52 -1.10 1.79
N HIS A 37 -16.95 0.16 1.79
CA HIS A 37 -16.21 1.26 1.14
C HIS A 37 -15.23 1.97 2.08
N ILE A 38 -15.18 1.58 3.35
CA ILE A 38 -14.23 2.10 4.33
C ILE A 38 -13.55 0.89 4.98
N VAL A 39 -12.24 0.74 4.73
CA VAL A 39 -11.48 -0.42 5.19
C VAL A 39 -10.31 0.00 6.07
N LYS A 40 -9.91 -0.91 6.94
CA LYS A 40 -8.79 -0.74 7.85
C LYS A 40 -7.49 -1.01 7.10
N VAL A 41 -6.60 -0.02 7.03
CA VAL A 41 -5.31 -0.11 6.34
C VAL A 41 -4.17 0.18 7.32
N ASP A 42 -3.05 -0.51 7.18
CA ASP A 42 -1.83 -0.24 7.95
C ASP A 42 -1.46 1.24 7.83
N ALA A 43 -1.30 1.92 8.97
CA ALA A 43 -1.19 3.38 8.98
C ALA A 43 0.02 3.92 8.21
N CYS A 44 1.07 3.10 8.02
CA CYS A 44 2.29 3.43 7.29
C CYS A 44 2.15 3.46 5.77
N ILE A 45 1.12 2.82 5.22
CA ILE A 45 0.80 2.86 3.77
C ILE A 45 -0.55 3.51 3.50
N ALA A 46 -1.37 3.73 4.52
CA ALA A 46 -2.73 4.23 4.39
C ALA A 46 -2.83 5.55 3.62
N SER A 47 -1.89 6.48 3.80
CA SER A 47 -1.91 7.75 3.10
C SER A 47 -1.64 7.58 1.59
N GLU A 48 -0.76 6.65 1.20
CA GLU A 48 -0.51 6.31 -0.20
C GLU A 48 -1.70 5.56 -0.80
N ILE A 49 -2.30 4.60 -0.07
CA ILE A 49 -3.51 3.90 -0.51
C ILE A 49 -4.67 4.89 -0.71
N LYS A 50 -4.84 5.86 0.19
CA LYS A 50 -5.84 6.91 0.02
C LYS A 50 -5.57 7.73 -1.26
N PHE A 51 -4.32 8.17 -1.45
CA PHE A 51 -3.94 8.92 -2.65
C PHE A 51 -4.22 8.14 -3.94
N LEU A 52 -3.87 6.86 -3.99
CA LEU A 52 -4.15 5.99 -5.14
C LEU A 52 -5.66 5.94 -5.44
N ASN A 53 -6.49 5.70 -4.42
CA ASN A 53 -7.95 5.69 -4.56
C ASN A 53 -8.50 7.06 -5.00
N ASP A 54 -8.00 8.17 -4.43
CA ASP A 54 -8.38 9.53 -4.82
C ASP A 54 -8.04 9.83 -6.30
N MET A 55 -6.98 9.21 -6.82
CA MET A 55 -6.55 9.32 -8.22
C MET A 55 -7.26 8.33 -9.17
N GLY A 56 -8.24 7.56 -8.66
CA GLY A 56 -9.02 6.62 -9.47
C GLY A 56 -8.38 5.23 -9.63
N VAL A 57 -7.35 4.89 -8.85
CA VAL A 57 -6.81 3.53 -8.80
C VAL A 57 -7.67 2.67 -7.88
N VAL A 58 -8.27 1.62 -8.44
CA VAL A 58 -9.07 0.65 -7.70
C VAL A 58 -8.15 -0.35 -7.00
N THR A 59 -7.94 -0.14 -5.70
CA THR A 59 -7.17 -1.06 -4.84
C THR A 59 -8.04 -2.23 -4.38
N LEU A 60 -7.52 -3.45 -4.50
CA LEU A 60 -8.19 -4.70 -4.13
C LEU A 60 -7.71 -5.26 -2.80
N SER A 61 -6.41 -5.17 -2.53
CA SER A 61 -5.78 -5.59 -1.27
C SER A 61 -4.45 -4.87 -1.12
N CYS A 62 -3.98 -4.62 0.09
CA CYS A 62 -2.67 -4.02 0.33
C CYS A 62 -2.02 -4.58 1.58
N CYS A 63 -0.69 -4.59 1.58
CA CYS A 63 0.07 -4.97 2.77
C CYS A 63 1.40 -4.24 2.77
N CYS A 64 1.78 -3.68 3.91
CA CYS A 64 3.07 -3.00 4.02
C CYS A 64 4.24 -3.98 4.26
N GLY A 65 3.96 -5.25 4.57
CA GLY A 65 4.97 -6.28 4.75
C GLY A 65 5.80 -6.18 6.03
N HIS A 66 5.63 -5.13 6.83
CA HIS A 66 6.24 -4.90 8.15
C HIS A 66 7.76 -5.16 8.19
N GLY A 67 8.47 -4.78 7.12
CA GLY A 67 9.92 -4.97 6.99
C GLY A 67 10.35 -6.43 6.76
N LYS A 68 9.41 -7.37 6.64
CA LYS A 68 9.67 -8.75 6.16
C LYS A 68 9.68 -8.83 4.63
N ARG A 69 8.94 -7.94 3.96
CA ARG A 69 8.83 -7.83 2.50
C ARG A 69 8.50 -6.38 2.11
N ASN A 70 8.68 -6.06 0.82
CA ASN A 70 8.27 -4.77 0.29
C ASN A 70 6.77 -4.55 0.46
N SER A 71 6.42 -3.30 0.74
CA SER A 71 5.03 -2.85 0.74
C SER A 71 4.48 -2.95 -0.69
N HIS A 72 3.28 -3.51 -0.83
CA HIS A 72 2.64 -3.73 -2.13
C HIS A 72 1.12 -3.63 -2.01
N VAL A 73 0.49 -3.48 -3.16
CA VAL A 73 -0.95 -3.41 -3.34
C VAL A 73 -1.33 -4.24 -4.57
N LEU A 74 -2.46 -4.94 -4.46
CA LEU A 74 -3.16 -5.56 -5.58
C LEU A 74 -4.15 -4.54 -6.15
N ILE A 75 -4.15 -4.34 -7.46
CA ILE A 75 -5.04 -3.42 -8.15
C ILE A 75 -5.80 -4.12 -9.27
N SER A 76 -6.95 -3.56 -9.64
CA SER A 76 -7.69 -4.02 -10.82
C SER A 76 -6.94 -3.67 -12.11
N ILE A 77 -7.02 -4.55 -13.12
CA ILE A 77 -6.57 -4.32 -14.50
C ILE A 77 -7.03 -2.96 -15.04
N ARG A 78 -8.25 -2.53 -14.69
CA ARG A 78 -8.82 -1.23 -15.12
C ARG A 78 -7.99 -0.03 -14.65
N SER A 79 -7.19 -0.21 -13.61
CA SER A 79 -6.38 0.84 -12.98
C SER A 79 -4.92 0.85 -13.45
N VAL A 80 -4.46 -0.15 -14.20
CA VAL A 80 -3.04 -0.27 -14.60
C VAL A 80 -2.56 0.97 -15.34
N LYS A 81 -3.30 1.46 -16.35
CA LYS A 81 -2.96 2.69 -17.10
C LYS A 81 -2.94 3.94 -16.22
N VAL A 82 -3.73 3.99 -15.15
CA VAL A 82 -3.72 5.12 -14.21
C VAL A 82 -2.48 5.02 -13.32
N ALA A 83 -2.19 3.85 -12.77
CA ALA A 83 -1.02 3.58 -11.94
C ALA A 83 0.30 3.83 -12.69
N GLU A 84 0.42 3.40 -13.94
CA GLU A 84 1.61 3.65 -14.78
C GLU A 84 1.83 5.15 -15.02
N ARG A 85 0.76 5.93 -15.25
CA ARG A 85 0.85 7.41 -15.37
C ARG A 85 1.29 8.09 -14.07
N LEU A 86 0.99 7.48 -12.92
CA LEU A 86 1.48 7.91 -11.60
C LEU A 86 2.93 7.43 -11.32
N GLY A 87 3.56 6.77 -12.28
CA GLY A 87 4.94 6.28 -12.18
C GLY A 87 5.09 5.07 -11.28
N TYR A 88 4.13 4.14 -11.33
CA TYR A 88 4.23 2.83 -10.70
C TYR A 88 4.44 1.73 -11.73
N ASN A 89 5.16 0.68 -11.34
CA ASN A 89 5.32 -0.53 -12.13
C ASN A 89 4.30 -1.58 -11.69
N CYS A 90 3.52 -2.10 -12.64
CA CYS A 90 2.49 -3.09 -12.37
C CYS A 90 2.90 -4.43 -13.00
N LYS A 91 2.75 -5.53 -12.27
CA LYS A 91 3.00 -6.89 -12.75
C LYS A 91 1.73 -7.71 -12.61
N MET A 92 1.44 -8.62 -13.55
CA MET A 92 0.32 -9.55 -13.37
C MET A 92 0.52 -10.36 -12.09
N TYR A 93 -0.55 -10.51 -11.31
CA TYR A 93 -0.57 -11.32 -10.11
C TYR A 93 -1.32 -12.61 -10.40
N TYR A 94 -0.68 -13.75 -10.09
CA TYR A 94 -1.29 -15.06 -10.21
C TYR A 94 -1.56 -15.64 -8.82
N TYR A 95 -2.79 -16.11 -8.60
CA TYR A 95 -3.18 -16.83 -7.39
C TYR A 95 -2.59 -18.25 -7.39
N GLY A 96 -2.73 -18.96 -6.26
CA GLY A 96 -2.18 -20.31 -6.11
C GLY A 96 -2.75 -21.34 -7.08
N ASP A 97 -3.92 -21.08 -7.67
CA ASP A 97 -4.55 -21.90 -8.71
C ASP A 97 -4.09 -21.53 -10.15
N GLY A 98 -3.18 -20.56 -10.29
CA GLY A 98 -2.70 -20.06 -11.58
C GLY A 98 -3.64 -19.07 -12.27
N SER A 99 -4.78 -18.71 -11.67
CA SER A 99 -5.66 -17.67 -12.18
C SER A 99 -5.07 -16.28 -11.90
N CYS A 100 -5.46 -15.26 -12.68
CA CYS A 100 -5.06 -13.86 -12.45
C CYS A 100 -6.25 -12.95 -12.12
N HIS A 101 -7.45 -13.28 -12.60
CA HIS A 101 -8.69 -12.49 -12.41
C HIS A 101 -8.57 -10.99 -12.73
N GLY A 102 -7.62 -10.62 -13.59
CA GLY A 102 -7.34 -9.21 -13.89
C GLY A 102 -6.72 -8.45 -12.72
N THR A 103 -6.01 -9.15 -11.83
CA THR A 103 -5.31 -8.57 -10.67
C THR A 103 -3.85 -8.30 -11.00
N TYR A 104 -3.38 -7.12 -10.61
CA TYR A 104 -1.99 -6.70 -10.79
C TYR A 104 -1.36 -6.38 -9.44
N LEU A 105 -0.14 -6.86 -9.24
CA LEU A 105 0.72 -6.51 -8.12
C LEU A 105 1.50 -5.25 -8.44
N MET A 106 1.50 -4.30 -7.51
CA MET A 106 2.21 -3.05 -7.59
C MET A 106 2.96 -2.81 -6.29
N ASP A 107 4.27 -2.55 -6.38
CA ASP A 107 5.06 -2.14 -5.22
C ASP A 107 4.71 -0.71 -4.82
N LEU A 108 4.51 -0.49 -3.52
CA LEU A 108 4.23 0.81 -2.94
C LEU A 108 5.53 1.59 -2.71
N LYS A 109 5.45 2.92 -2.77
CA LYS A 109 6.60 3.82 -2.55
C LYS A 109 6.81 4.11 -1.06
N THR A 110 5.76 3.94 -0.24
CA THR A 110 5.77 4.09 1.21
C THR A 110 5.80 2.74 1.94
N GLY A 111 5.98 2.78 3.25
CA GLY A 111 6.00 1.60 4.13
C GLY A 111 7.41 1.18 4.57
N CYS A 112 7.47 0.08 5.34
CA CYS A 112 8.66 -0.32 6.08
C CYS A 112 9.59 -1.15 5.18
N LYS A 113 10.76 -0.61 4.84
CA LYS A 113 11.71 -1.26 3.91
C LYS A 113 12.41 -2.48 4.52
N ASN A 114 12.78 -2.40 5.80
CA ASN A 114 13.43 -3.51 6.49
C ASN A 114 13.09 -3.54 7.99
N LYS A 115 13.30 -4.70 8.62
CA LYS A 115 13.06 -4.89 10.07
C LYS A 115 13.85 -3.94 10.95
N LYS A 116 15.09 -3.59 10.57
CA LYS A 116 15.97 -2.74 11.38
C LYS A 116 15.41 -1.33 11.51
N GLU A 117 15.01 -0.73 10.39
CA GLU A 117 14.36 0.59 10.34
C GLU A 117 13.02 0.58 11.09
N CYS A 118 12.23 -0.48 10.92
CA CYS A 118 10.99 -0.66 11.67
C CYS A 118 11.23 -0.66 13.19
N LYS A 119 12.15 -1.50 13.69
CA LYS A 119 12.48 -1.61 15.12
C LYS A 119 13.00 -0.29 15.68
N GLU A 120 13.91 0.37 14.96
CA GLU A 120 14.49 1.64 15.41
C GLU A 120 13.43 2.74 15.52
N TRP A 121 12.47 2.78 14.60
CA TRP A 121 11.36 3.72 14.70
C TRP A 121 10.50 3.46 15.94
N HIS A 122 10.08 2.21 16.15
CA HIS A 122 9.28 1.80 17.30
C HIS A 122 9.98 2.14 18.62
N ARG A 123 11.30 1.90 18.70
CA ARG A 123 12.14 2.26 19.84
C ARG A 123 12.13 3.76 20.12
N ARG A 124 12.27 4.61 19.09
CA ARG A 124 12.28 6.08 19.24
C ARG A 124 10.95 6.67 19.71
N HIS A 125 9.83 6.00 19.43
CA HIS A 125 8.48 6.50 19.74
C HIS A 125 7.82 5.80 20.93
N GLY A 126 8.54 4.90 21.60
CA GLY A 126 8.01 4.16 22.75
C GLY A 126 6.84 3.24 22.39
N LEU A 127 6.76 2.77 21.15
CA LEU A 127 5.69 1.90 20.68
C LEU A 127 6.16 0.44 20.55
N PRO A 128 5.33 -0.56 20.93
CA PRO A 128 5.73 -1.95 20.84
C PRO A 128 5.87 -2.40 19.38
N CYS A 129 7.04 -2.90 19.01
CA CYS A 129 7.27 -3.61 17.75
C CYS A 129 6.85 -5.08 17.93
N LYS A 130 5.63 -5.43 17.53
CA LYS A 130 5.15 -6.82 17.61
C LYS A 130 5.66 -7.61 16.38
N GLU A 131 6.57 -8.56 16.56
CA GLU A 131 7.18 -9.29 15.41
C GLU A 131 6.33 -10.46 14.86
N TYR A 132 5.21 -10.78 15.50
CA TYR A 132 4.42 -11.99 15.25
C TYR A 132 2.93 -11.67 15.05
N LEU A 133 2.49 -11.43 13.82
CA LEU A 133 1.15 -11.84 13.36
C LEU A 133 1.34 -12.32 11.91
N ASP A 134 1.85 -13.55 11.78
CA ASP A 134 1.72 -14.26 10.52
C ASP A 134 0.23 -14.56 10.34
N VAL A 135 -0.34 -14.04 9.24
CA VAL A 135 -1.58 -14.46 8.57
C VAL A 135 -2.58 -15.21 9.46
N ILE A 136 -3.53 -14.50 10.07
CA ILE A 136 -4.80 -15.15 10.39
C ILE A 136 -5.55 -15.25 9.06
N SER A 137 -5.39 -16.40 8.40
CA SER A 137 -6.34 -16.87 7.42
C SER A 137 -7.70 -16.99 8.11
N ILE A 138 -8.66 -16.21 7.64
CA ILE A 138 -10.09 -16.47 7.84
C ILE A 138 -10.52 -17.58 6.88
#